data_AF-A0A259IJB5-F1
#
_entry.id   AF-A0A259IJB5-F1
#
_cell.length_a   1.000
_cell.length_b   1.000
_cell.length_c   1.000
_cell.angle_alpha   90.00
_cell.angle_beta   90.00
_cell.angle_gamma   90.00
#
_symmetry.space_group_name_H-M   'P 1'
#
loop_
_entity.id
_entity.type
_entity.pdbx_description
1 polymer ?
#
loop_
_entity_poly.entity_id
_entity_poly.type
_entity_poly.pdbx_seq_one_letter_code
_entity_poly.pdbx_strand_id
1 'polypeptide(L)'
;MFTKTGFRSLLLLTATAISLLGCAGFTGNSIENEAGQAFNVDQLPAQEDLPKFSADRPRNGMPDGWHFYHIAPYKKNTIYRLENYQGRTVLAANSKTSASGLAVKLRPRSAQNLWLQWEWKAVAAIPNADNAESQQDDAPLRILVAFDGNKSKLPLKEKLTFEMASLISGQEMPYATVMYVWSGKNPVNTLLNNAHTSRVKMIVVDS
;
A
#
# COMPACT_ATOMS: atom_id res chain seq x y z
N MET A 1 62.03 -6.56 -61.81
CA MET A 1 61.69 -7.98 -61.60
C MET A 1 60.43 -8.00 -60.73
N PHE A 2 59.34 -8.59 -61.26
CA PHE A 2 57.95 -8.69 -60.74
C PHE A 2 57.14 -7.35 -60.66
N THR A 3 56.30 -6.98 -61.65
CA THR A 3 54.87 -7.34 -61.92
C THR A 3 53.91 -6.94 -60.78
N LYS A 4 52.73 -6.34 -60.95
CA LYS A 4 51.82 -6.11 -62.09
C LYS A 4 50.66 -5.18 -61.59
N THR A 5 50.07 -4.36 -62.48
CA THR A 5 48.62 -4.02 -62.66
C THR A 5 47.69 -3.92 -61.44
N GLY A 6 46.76 -2.97 -61.26
CA GLY A 6 46.04 -2.04 -62.15
C GLY A 6 44.63 -1.75 -61.57
N PHE A 7 43.86 -0.85 -62.20
CA PHE A 7 42.41 -0.54 -62.01
C PHE A 7 42.00 0.25 -60.74
N ARG A 8 41.63 1.54 -60.83
CA ARG A 8 40.37 2.20 -61.28
C ARG A 8 39.27 2.30 -60.21
N SER A 9 38.95 3.57 -59.89
CA SER A 9 37.62 4.16 -59.62
C SER A 9 36.75 3.60 -58.49
N LEU A 10 36.35 4.45 -57.53
CA LEU A 10 35.00 5.06 -57.47
C LEU A 10 34.84 5.85 -56.15
N LEU A 11 34.38 7.10 -56.25
CA LEU A 11 33.79 7.83 -55.12
C LEU A 11 32.60 7.05 -54.56
N LEU A 12 32.47 6.99 -53.23
CA LEU A 12 31.18 6.97 -52.54
C LEU A 12 31.33 7.42 -51.09
N LEU A 13 30.65 8.51 -50.75
CA LEU A 13 30.28 8.90 -49.39
C LEU A 13 29.49 7.74 -48.72
N THR A 14 29.65 7.54 -47.41
CA THR A 14 28.54 7.71 -46.44
C THR A 14 28.88 7.30 -45.00
N ALA A 15 28.31 8.10 -44.09
CA ALA A 15 27.74 7.77 -42.77
C ALA A 15 28.65 7.36 -41.60
N THR A 16 28.94 8.40 -40.81
CA THR A 16 29.23 8.37 -39.37
C THR A 16 28.19 7.55 -38.60
N ALA A 17 28.61 6.55 -37.81
CA ALA A 17 27.79 5.93 -36.77
C ALA A 17 28.37 6.32 -35.40
N ILE A 18 27.74 7.32 -34.76
CA ILE A 18 28.00 7.66 -33.36
C ILE A 18 27.22 6.67 -32.50
N SER A 19 27.90 5.72 -31.88
CA SER A 19 27.31 4.83 -30.88
C SER A 19 27.12 5.58 -29.57
N LEU A 20 25.87 5.98 -29.29
CA LEU A 20 25.44 6.40 -27.96
C LEU A 20 25.44 5.18 -27.03
N LEU A 21 26.47 5.07 -26.19
CA LEU A 21 26.47 4.23 -25.01
C LEU A 21 25.37 4.74 -24.05
N GLY A 22 24.22 4.08 -24.09
CA GLY A 22 23.15 4.30 -23.13
C GLY A 22 23.61 3.88 -21.75
N CYS A 23 23.66 4.83 -20.81
CA CYS A 23 23.75 4.53 -19.38
C CYS A 23 22.48 3.76 -18.98
N ALA A 24 22.60 2.44 -18.82
CA ALA A 24 21.59 1.65 -18.14
C ALA A 24 21.56 2.10 -16.67
N GLY A 25 20.61 2.97 -16.34
CA GLY A 25 20.27 3.28 -14.95
C GLY A 25 19.77 2.01 -14.27
N PHE A 26 20.37 1.67 -13.14
CA PHE A 26 19.85 0.67 -12.20
C PHE A 26 18.45 1.11 -11.72
N THR A 27 17.39 0.69 -12.43
CA THR A 27 16.04 0.71 -11.89
C THR A 27 15.94 -0.46 -10.93
N GLY A 28 16.36 -0.24 -9.67
CA GLY A 28 16.03 -1.15 -8.59
C GLY A 28 14.51 -1.26 -8.51
N ASN A 29 13.99 -2.48 -8.67
CA ASN A 29 12.57 -2.82 -8.68
C ASN A 29 11.82 -2.17 -7.50
N SER A 30 11.29 -0.96 -7.69
CA SER A 30 10.23 -0.39 -6.89
C SER A 30 8.92 -1.02 -7.36
N ILE A 31 8.06 -1.41 -6.42
CA ILE A 31 6.70 -1.88 -6.72
C ILE A 31 5.85 -0.64 -7.07
N GLU A 32 6.20 0.03 -8.16
CA GLU A 32 5.42 1.11 -8.76
C GLU A 32 4.41 0.56 -9.78
N ASN A 33 4.65 -0.64 -10.32
CA ASN A 33 4.00 -1.11 -11.55
C ASN A 33 2.82 -2.07 -11.37
N GLU A 34 2.34 -2.32 -10.16
CA GLU A 34 1.06 -3.01 -9.95
C GLU A 34 -0.12 -2.04 -9.91
N ALA A 35 -0.09 -1.00 -10.76
CA ALA A 35 -1.24 -0.15 -11.01
C ALA A 35 -2.15 -0.85 -12.00
N GLY A 36 -3.17 -1.58 -11.53
CA GLY A 36 -4.27 -1.99 -12.41
C GLY A 36 -4.99 -3.30 -12.11
N GLN A 37 -4.54 -4.13 -11.16
CA GLN A 37 -5.34 -5.27 -10.72
C GLN A 37 -6.23 -4.86 -9.54
N ALA A 38 -7.55 -5.07 -9.70
CA ALA A 38 -8.49 -4.97 -8.60
C ALA A 38 -8.08 -5.98 -7.52
N PHE A 39 -7.56 -5.50 -6.39
CA PHE A 39 -7.24 -6.37 -5.27
C PHE A 39 -8.52 -6.95 -4.71
N ASN A 40 -8.71 -8.26 -4.80
CA ASN A 40 -9.86 -8.92 -4.20
C ASN A 40 -9.44 -9.59 -2.90
N VAL A 41 -9.91 -9.05 -1.76
CA VAL A 41 -9.67 -9.63 -0.42
C VAL A 41 -10.13 -11.10 -0.37
N ASP A 42 -11.13 -11.49 -1.16
CA ASP A 42 -11.65 -12.86 -1.18
C ASP A 42 -10.66 -13.87 -1.75
N GLN A 43 -9.79 -13.41 -2.65
CA GLN A 43 -8.77 -14.24 -3.28
C GLN A 43 -7.52 -14.41 -2.43
N LEU A 44 -7.39 -13.65 -1.33
CA LEU A 44 -6.25 -13.81 -0.44
C LEU A 44 -6.35 -15.13 0.33
N PRO A 45 -5.25 -15.88 0.44
CA PRO A 45 -5.22 -17.07 1.28
C PRO A 45 -5.43 -16.65 2.74
N ALA A 46 -6.45 -17.23 3.39
CA ALA A 46 -6.71 -17.00 4.80
C ALA A 46 -5.65 -17.72 5.66
N GLN A 47 -5.02 -16.99 6.56
CA GLN A 47 -3.96 -17.45 7.46
C GLN A 47 -4.49 -17.62 8.89
N GLU A 48 -3.93 -18.54 9.68
CA GLU A 48 -4.31 -18.68 11.10
C GLU A 48 -3.76 -17.52 11.94
N ASP A 49 -2.52 -17.14 11.67
CA ASP A 49 -1.76 -16.17 12.43
C ASP A 49 -1.31 -14.99 11.57
N LEU A 50 -1.07 -13.85 12.22
CA LEU A 50 -0.51 -12.67 11.58
C LEU A 50 1.01 -12.84 11.41
N PRO A 51 1.54 -12.95 10.17
CA PRO A 51 2.98 -13.04 9.95
C PRO A 51 3.65 -11.73 10.40
N LYS A 52 4.64 -11.86 11.29
CA LYS A 52 5.38 -10.73 11.84
C LYS A 52 6.51 -10.34 10.90
N PHE A 53 6.32 -9.28 10.13
CA PHE A 53 7.37 -8.73 9.26
C PHE A 53 8.65 -8.34 10.03
N SER A 54 8.56 -8.10 11.35
CA SER A 54 9.71 -7.78 12.20
C SER A 54 10.62 -8.98 12.48
N ALA A 55 10.17 -10.20 12.20
CA ALA A 55 10.98 -11.42 12.27
C ALA A 55 11.69 -11.73 10.95
N ASP A 56 11.33 -11.05 9.86
CA ASP A 56 11.93 -11.24 8.54
C ASP A 56 13.31 -10.56 8.46
N ARG A 57 14.09 -10.95 7.44
CA ARG A 57 15.32 -10.23 7.08
C ARG A 57 14.98 -8.95 6.29
N PRO A 58 15.69 -7.84 6.51
CA PRO A 58 15.57 -6.64 5.70
C PRO A 58 15.76 -6.95 4.22
N ARG A 59 14.83 -6.50 3.39
CA ARG A 59 14.82 -6.72 1.94
C ARG A 59 13.86 -5.75 1.25
N ASN A 60 14.05 -5.57 -0.05
CA ASN A 60 13.07 -4.92 -0.89
C ASN A 60 11.86 -5.83 -1.13
N GLY A 61 10.69 -5.22 -1.27
CA GLY A 61 9.45 -5.91 -1.61
C GLY A 61 8.57 -6.22 -0.42
N MET A 62 7.53 -7.00 -0.69
CA MET A 62 6.46 -7.30 0.25
C MET A 62 6.94 -8.28 1.34
N PRO A 63 6.58 -8.06 2.61
CA PRO A 63 6.85 -9.03 3.68
C PRO A 63 6.12 -10.35 3.42
N ASP A 64 6.64 -11.45 3.96
CA ASP A 64 6.06 -12.77 3.71
C ASP A 64 4.64 -12.87 4.28
N GLY A 65 3.71 -13.38 3.48
CA GLY A 65 2.30 -13.53 3.86
C GLY A 65 1.48 -12.24 3.89
N TRP A 66 2.10 -11.07 3.63
CA TRP A 66 1.37 -9.82 3.42
C TRP A 66 1.01 -9.66 1.94
N HIS A 67 -0.07 -8.96 1.65
CA HIS A 67 -0.54 -8.69 0.30
C HIS A 67 -0.85 -7.21 0.09
N PHE A 68 -0.57 -6.68 -1.09
CA PHE A 68 -0.75 -5.26 -1.39
C PHE A 68 -2.23 -4.88 -1.46
N TYR A 69 -2.70 -3.97 -0.60
CA TYR A 69 -4.10 -3.54 -0.56
C TYR A 69 -4.28 -2.18 -1.26
N HIS A 70 -4.97 -2.17 -2.40
CA HIS A 70 -5.38 -0.92 -3.05
C HIS A 70 -6.59 -0.31 -2.33
N ILE A 71 -6.37 0.80 -1.61
CA ILE A 71 -7.44 1.53 -0.90
C ILE A 71 -8.16 2.51 -1.84
N ALA A 72 -7.40 3.20 -2.68
CA ALA A 72 -7.94 4.08 -3.72
C ALA A 72 -7.30 3.73 -5.07
N PRO A 73 -8.01 2.97 -5.94
CA PRO A 73 -7.45 2.48 -7.21
C PRO A 73 -6.91 3.57 -8.15
N TYR A 74 -7.39 4.81 -7.98
CA TYR A 74 -7.01 5.98 -8.77
C TYR A 74 -5.82 6.78 -8.20
N LYS A 75 -5.32 6.43 -7.00
CA LYS A 75 -4.15 7.09 -6.40
C LYS A 75 -2.89 6.27 -6.66
N LYS A 76 -1.73 6.93 -6.56
CA LYS A 76 -0.44 6.24 -6.58
C LYS A 76 -0.33 5.26 -5.41
N ASN A 77 0.52 4.25 -5.57
CA ASN A 77 0.82 3.27 -4.53
C ASN A 77 1.89 3.81 -3.56
N THR A 78 1.75 3.49 -2.27
CA THR A 78 2.80 3.67 -1.27
C THR A 78 3.90 2.64 -1.51
N ILE A 79 5.16 3.06 -1.48
CA ILE A 79 6.31 2.16 -1.63
C ILE A 79 6.66 1.59 -0.26
N TYR A 80 6.59 0.27 -0.11
CA TYR A 80 6.95 -0.46 1.11
C TYR A 80 8.29 -1.17 0.98
N ARG A 81 9.10 -1.16 2.05
CA ARG A 81 10.37 -1.91 2.15
C ARG A 81 10.57 -2.45 3.55
N LEU A 82 11.26 -3.57 3.68
CA LEU A 82 11.79 -4.03 4.96
C LEU A 82 13.19 -3.49 5.17
N GLU A 83 13.36 -2.67 6.20
CA GLU A 83 14.61 -1.98 6.50
C GLU A 83 15.13 -2.39 7.88
N ASN A 84 16.45 -2.29 8.08
CA ASN A 84 17.03 -2.35 9.41
C ASN A 84 16.96 -0.95 10.03
N TYR A 85 16.20 -0.81 11.10
CA TYR A 85 16.15 0.40 11.91
C TYR A 85 16.53 0.07 13.34
N GLN A 86 17.64 0.64 13.82
CA GLN A 86 18.14 0.43 15.19
C GLN A 86 18.29 -1.06 15.56
N GLY A 87 18.73 -1.90 14.62
CA GLY A 87 18.93 -3.33 14.84
C GLY A 87 17.66 -4.18 14.74
N ARG A 88 16.51 -3.60 14.40
CA ARG A 88 15.23 -4.30 14.20
C ARG A 88 14.80 -4.22 12.74
N THR A 89 14.16 -5.27 12.23
CA THR A 89 13.46 -5.21 10.94
C THR A 89 12.17 -4.43 11.10
N VAL A 90 11.98 -3.39 10.27
CA VAL A 90 10.79 -2.54 10.26
C VAL A 90 10.19 -2.45 8.86
N LEU A 91 8.89 -2.21 8.77
CA LEU A 91 8.21 -1.87 7.53
C LEU A 91 8.29 -0.36 7.31
N ALA A 92 9.15 0.08 6.40
CA ALA A 92 9.23 1.46 5.96
C ALA A 92 8.19 1.72 4.86
N ALA A 93 7.47 2.84 4.97
CA ALA A 93 6.45 3.26 4.00
C ALA A 93 6.79 4.66 3.46
N ASN A 94 6.96 4.77 2.14
CA ASN A 94 7.17 6.05 1.45
C ASN A 94 5.93 6.38 0.62
N SER A 95 5.16 7.37 1.10
CA SER A 95 3.90 7.80 0.50
C SER A 95 4.05 9.21 -0.09
N LYS A 96 3.60 9.40 -1.33
CA LYS A 96 3.57 10.70 -2.03
C LYS A 96 2.23 10.86 -2.75
N THR A 97 1.26 11.46 -2.07
CA THR A 97 -0.12 11.59 -2.57
C THR A 97 -0.69 10.21 -2.96
N SER A 98 -0.40 9.21 -2.13
CA SER A 98 -0.76 7.80 -2.34
C SER A 98 -1.75 7.31 -1.30
N ALA A 99 -2.50 6.26 -1.63
CA ALA A 99 -3.41 5.61 -0.69
C ALA A 99 -3.47 4.11 -0.97
N SER A 100 -2.62 3.37 -0.28
CA SER A 100 -2.58 1.90 -0.28
C SER A 100 -2.21 1.39 1.10
N GLY A 101 -2.33 0.09 1.30
CA GLY A 101 -1.92 -0.61 2.50
C GLY A 101 -1.26 -1.93 2.17
N LEU A 102 -0.84 -2.64 3.21
CA LEU A 102 -0.58 -4.08 3.16
C LEU A 102 -1.61 -4.76 4.06
N ALA A 103 -2.10 -5.93 3.64
CA ALA A 103 -3.13 -6.66 4.34
C ALA A 103 -2.80 -8.15 4.47
N VAL A 104 -3.31 -8.75 5.54
CA VAL A 104 -3.31 -10.19 5.78
C VAL A 104 -4.75 -10.60 6.01
N LYS A 105 -5.24 -11.57 5.25
CA LYS A 105 -6.54 -12.19 5.54
C LYS A 105 -6.35 -13.24 6.62
N LEU A 106 -6.95 -13.03 7.78
CA LEU A 106 -6.96 -14.01 8.86
C LEU A 106 -8.21 -14.89 8.75
N ARG A 107 -8.10 -16.15 9.16
CA ARG A 107 -9.27 -17.01 9.35
C ARG A 107 -10.17 -16.41 10.43
N PRO A 108 -11.49 -16.36 10.22
CA PRO A 108 -12.42 -15.89 11.23
C PRO A 108 -12.26 -16.69 12.52
N ARG A 109 -12.09 -15.98 13.63
CA ARG A 109 -12.01 -16.55 14.99
C ARG A 109 -12.80 -15.69 15.95
N SER A 110 -13.09 -16.25 17.12
CA SER A 110 -13.76 -15.51 18.18
C SER A 110 -13.00 -14.21 18.50
N ALA A 111 -13.73 -13.11 18.66
CA ALA A 111 -13.17 -11.83 19.07
C ALA A 111 -12.81 -11.78 20.57
N GLN A 112 -13.14 -12.82 21.35
CA GLN A 112 -12.78 -12.87 22.77
C GLN A 112 -11.26 -13.11 22.93
N ASN A 113 -10.64 -12.38 23.86
CA ASN A 113 -9.24 -12.54 24.26
C ASN A 113 -8.20 -12.34 23.15
N LEU A 114 -8.52 -11.55 22.11
CA LEU A 114 -7.55 -11.16 21.09
C LEU A 114 -6.81 -9.89 21.52
N TRP A 115 -5.48 -9.94 21.48
CA TRP A 115 -4.61 -8.80 21.73
C TRP A 115 -3.87 -8.43 20.45
N LEU A 116 -3.92 -7.15 20.08
CA LEU A 116 -3.12 -6.60 18.99
C LEU A 116 -2.06 -5.69 19.62
N GLN A 117 -0.78 -5.97 19.31
CA GLN A 117 0.36 -5.21 19.78
C GLN A 117 1.21 -4.82 18.58
N TRP A 118 1.63 -3.57 18.53
CA TRP A 118 2.49 -3.05 17.49
C TRP A 118 3.37 -1.94 18.06
N GLU A 119 4.40 -1.61 17.31
CA GLU A 119 5.19 -0.41 17.47
C GLU A 119 5.26 0.27 16.12
N TRP A 120 5.24 1.59 16.12
CA TRP A 120 5.33 2.36 14.91
C TRP A 120 6.12 3.65 15.15
N LYS A 121 6.44 4.37 14.09
CA LYS A 121 7.17 5.63 14.18
C LYS A 121 6.74 6.56 13.06
N ALA A 122 6.18 7.71 13.43
CA ALA A 122 6.04 8.86 12.55
C ALA A 122 7.16 9.87 12.85
N VAL A 123 7.63 10.59 11.84
CA VAL A 123 8.65 11.64 12.02
C VAL A 123 7.99 12.99 12.34
N ALA A 124 6.80 13.23 11.79
CA ALA A 124 6.05 14.46 12.00
C ALA A 124 4.56 14.25 11.67
N ALA A 125 3.73 15.18 12.17
CA ALA A 125 2.35 15.34 11.73
C ALA A 125 2.27 15.77 10.27
N ILE A 126 1.14 15.44 9.63
CA ILE A 126 0.74 16.09 8.39
C ILE A 126 0.08 17.43 8.79
N PRO A 127 0.64 18.61 8.44
CA PRO A 127 0.26 19.89 9.06
C PRO A 127 -1.23 20.24 9.02
N ASN A 128 -1.89 19.92 7.91
CA ASN A 128 -3.30 20.25 7.69
C ASN A 128 -4.24 19.06 7.91
N ALA A 129 -3.74 17.91 8.35
CA ALA A 129 -4.58 16.73 8.53
C ALA A 129 -5.45 16.85 9.78
N ASP A 130 -6.72 16.46 9.64
CA ASP A 130 -7.67 16.31 10.72
C ASP A 130 -8.60 15.13 10.43
N ASN A 131 -8.50 14.06 11.22
CA ASN A 131 -9.29 12.85 11.04
C ASN A 131 -10.77 13.04 11.40
N ALA A 132 -11.14 14.15 12.06
CA ALA A 132 -12.54 14.48 12.30
C ALA A 132 -13.22 15.10 11.05
N GLU A 133 -12.44 15.61 10.09
CA GLU A 133 -12.93 16.36 8.95
C GLU A 133 -12.74 15.60 7.63
N SER A 134 -13.82 15.35 6.89
CA SER A 134 -13.79 14.51 5.68
C SER A 134 -12.74 14.93 4.63
N GLN A 135 -12.55 16.24 4.43
CA GLN A 135 -11.63 16.76 3.41
C GLN A 135 -10.17 16.78 3.86
N GLN A 136 -9.93 16.58 5.16
CA GLN A 136 -8.61 16.63 5.78
C GLN A 136 -8.26 15.30 6.47
N ASP A 137 -9.05 14.24 6.27
CA ASP A 137 -8.82 12.93 6.86
C ASP A 137 -7.57 12.28 6.27
N ASP A 138 -6.42 12.57 6.88
CA ASP A 138 -5.13 12.00 6.57
C ASP A 138 -4.37 11.65 7.87
N ALA A 139 -3.46 10.69 7.79
CA ALA A 139 -2.60 10.30 8.91
C ALA A 139 -1.31 9.66 8.39
N PRO A 140 -0.15 9.93 9.01
CA PRO A 140 1.10 9.31 8.59
C PRO A 140 1.07 7.78 8.73
N LEU A 141 0.31 7.26 9.70
CA LEU A 141 0.21 5.84 10.02
C LEU A 141 -1.23 5.45 10.40
N ARG A 142 -1.67 4.29 9.90
CA ARG A 142 -2.98 3.70 10.18
C ARG A 142 -2.86 2.18 10.30
N ILE A 143 -3.54 1.59 11.26
CA ILE A 143 -3.76 0.13 11.35
C ILE A 143 -5.25 -0.12 11.23
N LEU A 144 -5.64 -0.93 10.25
CA LEU A 144 -7.02 -1.27 9.99
C LEU A 144 -7.27 -2.72 10.44
N VAL A 145 -8.25 -2.91 11.32
CA VAL A 145 -8.77 -4.22 11.69
C VAL A 145 -10.17 -4.35 11.10
N ALA A 146 -10.25 -5.15 10.04
CA ALA A 146 -11.49 -5.46 9.36
C ALA A 146 -12.18 -6.66 10.02
N PHE A 147 -13.47 -6.53 10.26
CA PHE A 147 -14.33 -7.57 10.79
C PHE A 147 -15.28 -8.03 9.69
N ASP A 148 -15.37 -9.35 9.53
CA ASP A 148 -16.46 -9.95 8.79
C ASP A 148 -17.70 -10.06 9.68
N GLY A 149 -18.87 -10.18 9.07
CA GLY A 149 -20.13 -10.19 9.79
C GLY A 149 -21.32 -10.48 8.90
N ASN A 150 -22.46 -10.75 9.54
CA ASN A 150 -23.67 -11.07 8.81
C ASN A 150 -24.29 -9.80 8.20
N LYS A 151 -23.91 -9.50 6.96
CA LYS A 151 -24.41 -8.37 6.16
C LYS A 151 -25.94 -8.39 5.98
N SER A 152 -26.60 -9.55 6.06
CA SER A 152 -28.07 -9.64 6.00
C SER A 152 -28.77 -8.98 7.20
N LYS A 153 -28.05 -8.76 8.31
CA LYS A 153 -28.58 -8.07 9.49
C LYS A 153 -28.45 -6.55 9.42
N LEU A 154 -27.79 -6.00 8.40
CA LEU A 154 -27.69 -4.56 8.23
C LEU A 154 -29.04 -3.93 7.86
N PRO A 155 -29.31 -2.68 8.30
CA PRO A 155 -30.45 -1.90 7.80
C PRO A 155 -30.40 -1.76 6.27
N LEU A 156 -31.57 -1.68 5.61
CA LEU A 156 -31.66 -1.64 4.14
C LEU A 156 -30.82 -0.52 3.51
N LYS A 157 -30.82 0.69 4.11
CA LYS A 157 -30.01 1.82 3.66
C LYS A 157 -28.51 1.49 3.66
N GLU A 158 -28.03 0.84 4.72
CA GLU A 158 -26.61 0.47 4.84
C GLU A 158 -26.22 -0.66 3.88
N LYS A 159 -27.13 -1.61 3.63
CA LYS A 159 -26.93 -2.65 2.59
C LYS A 159 -26.77 -2.03 1.21
N LEU A 160 -27.64 -1.10 0.83
CA LEU A 160 -27.55 -0.44 -0.47
C LEU A 160 -26.25 0.37 -0.61
N THR A 161 -25.86 1.11 0.44
CA THR A 161 -24.56 1.81 0.46
C THR A 161 -23.38 0.83 0.40
N PHE A 162 -23.49 -0.33 1.06
CA PHE A 162 -22.48 -1.39 1.02
C PHE A 162 -22.29 -1.94 -0.40
N GLU A 163 -23.38 -2.30 -1.07
CA GLU A 163 -23.37 -2.84 -2.44
C GLU A 163 -22.80 -1.80 -3.42
N MET A 164 -23.28 -0.55 -3.36
CA MET A 164 -22.78 0.53 -4.22
C MET A 164 -21.29 0.81 -4.00
N ALA A 165 -20.84 0.85 -2.75
CA ALA A 165 -19.42 1.03 -2.43
C ALA A 165 -18.56 -0.13 -2.97
N SER A 166 -19.07 -1.35 -2.90
CA SER A 166 -18.36 -2.54 -3.40
C SER A 166 -18.27 -2.54 -4.93
N LEU A 167 -19.34 -2.10 -5.61
CA LEU A 167 -19.35 -1.93 -7.07
C LEU A 167 -18.37 -0.86 -7.56
N ILE A 168 -18.29 0.28 -6.86
CA ILE A 168 -17.39 1.39 -7.23
C ILE A 168 -15.93 1.05 -6.94
N SER A 169 -15.65 0.44 -5.78
CA SER A 169 -14.30 0.07 -5.39
C SER A 169 -13.78 -1.17 -6.14
N GLY A 170 -14.70 -2.00 -6.66
CA GLY A 170 -14.37 -3.31 -7.23
C GLY A 170 -13.96 -4.34 -6.18
N GLN A 171 -14.23 -4.07 -4.90
CA GLN A 171 -13.82 -4.88 -3.76
C GLN A 171 -15.00 -5.10 -2.82
N GLU A 172 -15.14 -6.31 -2.27
CA GLU A 172 -16.10 -6.51 -1.19
C GLU A 172 -15.63 -5.76 0.06
N MET A 173 -16.49 -4.88 0.59
CA MET A 173 -16.18 -4.12 1.78
C MET A 173 -16.28 -4.99 3.04
N PRO A 174 -15.45 -4.73 4.08
CA PRO A 174 -15.64 -5.38 5.36
C PRO A 174 -16.96 -4.96 6.01
N TYR A 175 -17.51 -5.83 6.87
CA TYR A 175 -18.75 -5.54 7.60
C TYR A 175 -18.57 -4.37 8.56
N ALA A 176 -17.45 -4.34 9.29
CA ALA A 176 -17.05 -3.22 10.14
C ALA A 176 -15.53 -3.10 10.19
N THR A 177 -15.02 -1.91 10.48
CA THR A 177 -13.57 -1.69 10.63
C THR A 177 -13.30 -0.83 11.84
N VAL A 178 -12.33 -1.25 12.65
CA VAL A 178 -11.68 -0.39 13.64
C VAL A 178 -10.36 0.07 13.05
N MET A 179 -10.11 1.37 13.08
CA MET A 179 -8.88 1.97 12.58
C MET A 179 -8.14 2.65 13.73
N TYR A 180 -6.92 2.20 14.02
CA TYR A 180 -6.03 2.90 14.94
C TYR A 180 -5.23 3.92 14.15
N VAL A 181 -5.31 5.19 14.55
CA VAL A 181 -4.75 6.32 13.80
C VAL A 181 -3.77 7.12 14.63
N TRP A 182 -2.71 7.56 13.97
CA TRP A 182 -1.84 8.63 14.45
C TRP A 182 -2.50 9.96 14.10
N SER A 183 -2.69 10.87 15.06
CA SER A 183 -3.36 12.15 14.81
C SER A 183 -2.64 13.32 15.45
N GLY A 184 -2.29 14.33 14.65
CA GLY A 184 -1.62 15.54 15.15
C GLY A 184 -2.56 16.57 15.76
N LYS A 185 -3.88 16.47 15.53
CA LYS A 185 -4.88 17.45 16.00
C LYS A 185 -5.85 16.91 17.04
N ASN A 186 -6.03 15.60 17.11
CA ASN A 186 -6.98 14.97 18.03
C ASN A 186 -6.22 14.29 19.19
N PRO A 187 -6.67 14.39 20.45
CA PRO A 187 -6.00 13.74 21.57
C PRO A 187 -6.00 12.21 21.47
N VAL A 188 -4.97 11.57 22.01
CA VAL A 188 -4.91 10.10 22.19
C VAL A 188 -6.11 9.60 23.01
N ASN A 189 -6.61 8.42 22.68
CA ASN A 189 -7.84 7.78 23.16
C ASN A 189 -9.16 8.42 22.68
N THR A 190 -9.11 9.37 21.74
CA THR A 190 -10.33 9.90 21.11
C THR A 190 -10.94 8.87 20.17
N LEU A 191 -12.25 8.66 20.29
CA LEU A 191 -13.05 7.87 19.35
C LEU A 191 -13.69 8.81 18.31
N LEU A 192 -13.36 8.61 17.04
CA LEU A 192 -13.89 9.38 15.92
C LEU A 192 -14.77 8.50 15.04
N ASN A 193 -15.81 9.12 14.47
CA ASN A 193 -16.60 8.51 13.40
C ASN A 193 -15.92 8.80 12.06
N ASN A 194 -15.88 7.82 11.16
CA ASN A 194 -15.49 8.13 9.80
C ASN A 194 -16.57 8.99 9.12
N ALA A 195 -16.16 10.04 8.42
CA ALA A 195 -17.08 10.99 7.82
C ALA A 195 -17.86 10.43 6.61
N HIS A 196 -17.40 9.33 6.01
CA HIS A 196 -18.02 8.72 4.84
C HIS A 196 -18.86 7.49 5.17
N THR A 197 -18.65 6.85 6.33
CA THR A 197 -19.38 5.63 6.69
C THR A 197 -19.51 5.41 8.20
N SER A 198 -20.68 4.96 8.63
CA SER A 198 -20.95 4.55 10.02
C SER A 198 -20.16 3.30 10.46
N ARG A 199 -19.69 2.50 9.50
CA ARG A 199 -19.07 1.18 9.73
C ARG A 199 -17.60 1.25 10.15
N VAL A 200 -16.98 2.40 9.98
CA VAL A 200 -15.58 2.63 10.36
C VAL A 200 -15.55 3.51 11.60
N LYS A 201 -14.92 3.00 12.65
CA LYS A 201 -14.58 3.77 13.85
C LYS A 201 -13.07 3.97 13.89
N MET A 202 -12.64 5.17 14.23
CA MET A 202 -11.23 5.51 14.36
C MET A 202 -10.91 5.76 15.82
N ILE A 203 -9.80 5.21 16.31
CA ILE A 203 -9.29 5.42 17.66
C ILE A 203 -7.92 6.06 17.53
N VAL A 204 -7.78 7.27 18.08
CA VAL A 204 -6.48 7.94 18.14
C VAL A 204 -5.61 7.23 19.17
N VAL A 205 -4.44 6.77 18.77
CA VAL A 205 -3.53 6.00 19.63
C VAL A 205 -2.17 6.66 19.80
N ASP A 206 -1.87 7.68 19.00
CA ASP A 206 -0.59 8.41 19.03
C ASP A 206 -0.72 9.78 18.34
N SER A 207 0.26 10.67 18.53
CA SER A 207 0.27 12.08 18.06
C SER A 207 1.64 12.66 17.76
#